data_AF-A0A3B9H7R6-F1
#
_entry.id   AF-A0A3B9H7R6-F1
#
_cell.length_a   1.000
_cell.length_b   1.000
_cell.length_c   1.000
_cell.angle_alpha   90.00
_cell.angle_beta   90.00
_cell.angle_gamma   90.00
#
_symmetry.space_group_name_H-M   'P 1'
#
loop_
_entity.id
_entity.type
_entity.pdbx_description
1 polymer ?
#
loop_
_entity_poly.entity_id
_entity_poly.type
_entity_poly.pdbx_seq_one_letter_code
_entity_poly.pdbx_strand_id
1 'polypeptide(L)'
;GTQLTLRTFHVGGTASNIADENSIIAKYDGKIEIEGLRTVSKKDADGVVKEIVIGRAAEMRVIDEESGAIVNTNNIPYGSEILVKGKRKIKKGDVICRWDPYNAVILSEMDGKVAFDNIEEGITYRQEIDEQTGFEEKVIIETKDKKKNPMIRIVAGKDETLRTYNLPVTAHIMVKEGAKIGQGDIIAKIPRVAGKTGDITGG
;
A
#
# COMPACT_ATOMS: atom_id res chain seq x y z
N GLY A 1 24.19 -38.86 -30.81
CA GLY A 1 23.10 -39.53 -30.10
C GLY A 1 23.49 -39.71 -28.67
N THR A 2 22.96 -38.88 -27.78
CA THR A 2 23.07 -39.03 -26.32
C THR A 2 21.72 -38.65 -25.75
N GLN A 3 21.05 -39.67 -25.23
CA GLN A 3 19.67 -39.65 -24.78
C GLN A 3 19.57 -38.91 -23.44
N LEU A 4 18.99 -37.71 -23.44
CA LEU A 4 18.60 -37.00 -22.23
C LEU A 4 17.33 -37.65 -21.68
N THR A 5 17.49 -38.44 -20.62
CA THR A 5 16.40 -39.03 -19.86
C THR A 5 15.76 -37.93 -19.01
N LEU A 6 14.51 -37.56 -19.29
CA LEU A 6 13.75 -36.64 -18.45
C LEU A 6 13.51 -37.30 -17.09
N ARG A 7 14.29 -36.91 -16.07
CA ARG A 7 13.86 -37.08 -14.68
C ARG A 7 12.77 -36.05 -14.42
N THR A 8 11.55 -36.54 -14.24
CA THR A 8 10.50 -35.83 -13.51
C THR A 8 11.01 -35.55 -12.10
N PHE A 9 11.48 -34.32 -11.87
CA PHE A 9 11.64 -33.83 -10.51
C PHE A 9 10.26 -33.56 -9.95
N HIS A 10 9.96 -34.19 -8.82
CA HIS A 10 8.87 -33.81 -7.93
C HIS A 10 9.02 -32.31 -7.62
N VAL A 11 8.19 -31.47 -8.24
CA VAL A 11 7.92 -30.13 -7.72
C VAL A 11 6.88 -30.30 -6.61
N GLY A 12 7.31 -30.94 -5.53
CA GLY A 12 6.53 -31.15 -4.31
C GLY A 12 7.34 -30.60 -3.14
N GLY A 13 7.22 -29.31 -2.88
CA GLY A 13 8.00 -28.64 -1.85
C GLY A 13 7.76 -27.14 -1.80
N THR A 14 6.63 -26.73 -1.21
CA THR A 14 6.46 -25.48 -0.47
C THR A 14 6.94 -24.19 -1.16
N ALA A 15 6.19 -23.73 -2.17
CA ALA A 15 6.08 -22.31 -2.48
C ALA A 15 5.00 -21.65 -1.59
N SER A 16 5.04 -21.95 -0.28
CA SER A 16 4.15 -21.35 0.72
C SER A 16 5.02 -20.52 1.65
N ASN A 17 4.59 -19.29 1.95
CA ASN A 17 5.10 -18.38 2.98
C ASN A 17 6.10 -17.28 2.55
N ILE A 18 5.99 -16.72 1.34
CA ILE A 18 6.51 -15.36 1.09
C ILE A 18 5.35 -14.33 1.01
N ALA A 19 4.10 -14.77 1.07
CA ALA A 19 2.92 -13.92 0.87
C ALA A 19 2.27 -13.36 2.16
N ASP A 20 2.72 -13.72 3.37
CA ASP A 20 1.84 -13.69 4.55
C ASP A 20 2.12 -12.61 5.61
N GLU A 21 3.23 -11.87 5.54
CA GLU A 21 3.42 -10.74 6.47
C GLU A 21 2.63 -9.51 5.99
N ASN A 22 1.38 -9.46 6.40
CA ASN A 22 0.45 -8.35 6.16
C ASN A 22 0.08 -7.59 7.45
N SER A 23 0.73 -7.92 8.57
CA SER A 23 0.43 -7.33 9.86
C SER A 23 1.65 -7.31 10.78
N ILE A 24 1.67 -6.36 11.71
CA ILE A 24 2.61 -6.37 12.83
C ILE A 24 1.89 -6.94 14.04
N ILE A 25 2.43 -8.03 14.58
CA ILE A 25 1.93 -8.68 15.79
C ILE A 25 2.87 -8.37 16.95
N ALA A 26 2.30 -8.05 18.11
CA ALA A 26 3.03 -7.83 19.34
C ALA A 26 3.79 -9.10 19.75
N LYS A 27 5.13 -9.03 19.84
CA LYS A 27 5.98 -10.15 20.24
C LYS A 27 6.07 -10.31 21.77
N TYR A 28 5.79 -9.24 22.50
CA TYR A 28 5.90 -9.14 23.94
C TYR A 28 4.68 -8.42 24.50
N ASP A 29 4.38 -8.71 25.76
CA ASP A 29 3.47 -7.90 26.55
C ASP A 29 4.15 -6.57 26.90
N GLY A 30 3.38 -5.49 27.02
CA GLY A 30 3.94 -4.22 27.45
C GLY A 30 3.11 -3.01 27.08
N LYS A 31 3.71 -1.83 27.28
CA LYS A 31 3.15 -0.55 26.89
C LYS A 31 3.56 -0.23 25.46
N ILE A 32 2.60 0.16 24.62
CA ILE A 32 2.88 0.64 23.27
C ILE A 32 2.98 2.17 23.24
N GLU A 33 4.05 2.68 22.64
CA GLU A 33 4.25 4.09 22.36
C GLU A 33 4.47 4.26 20.86
N ILE A 34 3.84 5.27 20.27
CA ILE A 34 3.93 5.52 18.83
C ILE A 34 4.27 6.98 18.61
N GLU A 35 5.42 7.22 17.97
CA GLU A 35 5.91 8.54 17.59
C GLU A 35 5.57 8.81 16.12
N GLY A 36 5.26 10.07 15.77
CA GLY A 36 5.01 10.45 14.37
C GLY A 36 3.72 9.89 13.75
N LEU A 37 2.81 9.33 14.54
CA LEU A 37 1.56 8.74 14.06
C LEU A 37 0.62 9.81 13.48
N ARG A 38 0.33 9.70 12.19
CA ARG A 38 -0.74 10.46 11.52
C ARG A 38 -1.72 9.49 10.90
N THR A 39 -2.98 9.59 11.30
CA THR A 39 -4.07 8.68 10.92
C THR A 39 -5.31 9.44 10.53
N VAL A 40 -6.14 8.84 9.70
CA VAL A 40 -7.48 9.34 9.37
C VAL A 40 -8.51 8.24 9.58
N SER A 41 -9.64 8.62 10.18
CA SER A 41 -10.77 7.72 10.40
C SER A 41 -11.59 7.59 9.13
N LYS A 42 -11.71 6.39 8.58
CA LYS A 42 -12.50 6.10 7.39
C LYS A 42 -13.52 5.02 7.67
N LYS A 43 -14.77 5.26 7.29
CA LYS A 43 -15.81 4.22 7.34
C LYS A 43 -15.67 3.32 6.13
N ASP A 44 -15.60 2.02 6.37
CA ASP A 44 -15.68 1.02 5.32
C ASP A 44 -17.14 0.81 4.87
N ALA A 45 -17.33 0.02 3.81
CA ALA A 45 -18.65 -0.34 3.26
C ALA A 45 -19.57 -0.98 4.32
N ASP A 46 -19.01 -1.72 5.27
CA ASP A 46 -19.73 -2.34 6.39
C ASP A 46 -20.03 -1.37 7.55
N GLY A 47 -19.71 -0.08 7.41
CA GLY A 47 -19.91 0.95 8.43
C GLY A 47 -18.89 0.94 9.57
N VAL A 48 -17.93 0.00 9.55
CA VAL A 48 -16.83 -0.06 10.52
C VAL A 48 -15.86 1.09 10.27
N VAL A 49 -15.56 1.87 11.33
CA VAL A 49 -14.55 2.92 11.28
C VAL A 49 -13.17 2.28 11.39
N LYS A 50 -12.38 2.38 10.33
CA LYS A 50 -10.98 1.98 10.26
C LYS A 50 -10.09 3.20 10.39
N GLU A 51 -8.96 3.03 11.05
CA GLU A 51 -7.95 4.08 11.23
C GLU A 51 -6.81 3.83 10.26
N ILE A 52 -6.70 4.66 9.23
CA ILE A 52 -5.72 4.47 8.16
C ILE A 52 -4.52 5.39 8.40
N VAL A 53 -3.32 4.84 8.37
CA VAL A 53 -2.07 5.57 8.57
C VAL A 53 -1.72 6.33 7.29
N ILE A 54 -1.67 7.66 7.38
CA ILE A 54 -1.30 8.57 6.29
C ILE A 54 0.12 9.14 6.46
N GLY A 55 0.73 8.95 7.63
CA GLY A 55 2.12 9.32 7.88
C GLY A 55 3.10 8.27 7.34
N ARG A 56 4.28 8.70 6.90
CA ARG A 56 5.41 7.81 6.51
C ARG A 56 6.48 7.66 7.59
N ALA A 57 6.42 8.46 8.65
CA ALA A 57 7.43 8.54 9.71
C ALA A 57 6.94 7.97 11.05
N ALA A 58 5.92 7.11 11.01
CA ALA A 58 5.35 6.54 12.22
C ALA A 58 6.22 5.36 12.71
N GLU A 59 6.73 5.47 13.93
CA GLU A 59 7.51 4.43 14.60
C GLU A 59 6.79 3.98 15.87
N MET A 60 6.65 2.68 16.07
CA MET A 60 6.13 2.08 17.29
C MET A 60 7.25 1.49 18.13
N ARG A 61 7.12 1.63 19.45
CA ARG A 61 7.96 1.00 20.45
C ARG A 61 7.08 0.26 21.46
N VAL A 62 7.52 -0.91 21.86
CA VAL A 62 6.92 -1.69 22.95
C VAL A 62 7.88 -1.64 24.12
N ILE A 63 7.39 -1.17 25.25
CA ILE A 63 8.13 -1.00 26.50
C ILE A 63 7.63 -2.03 27.49
N ASP A 64 8.52 -2.84 28.02
CA ASP A 64 8.18 -3.79 29.08
C ASP A 64 7.82 -3.05 30.38
N GLU A 65 6.71 -3.42 31.02
CA GLU A 65 6.21 -2.68 32.19
C GLU A 65 7.01 -2.97 33.47
N GLU A 66 7.70 -4.11 33.56
CA GLU A 66 8.49 -4.47 34.74
C GLU A 66 9.89 -3.83 34.71
N SER A 67 10.57 -3.90 33.57
CA SER A 67 11.95 -3.41 33.41
C SER A 67 12.02 -1.96 32.89
N GLY A 68 10.95 -1.46 32.26
CA GLY A 68 10.96 -0.17 31.56
C GLY A 68 11.81 -0.14 30.29
N ALA A 69 12.31 -1.30 29.83
CA ALA A 69 13.16 -1.41 28.64
C ALA A 69 12.31 -1.48 27.35
N ILE A 70 12.84 -0.93 26.26
CA ILE A 70 12.26 -1.09 24.92
C ILE A 70 12.57 -2.51 24.43
N VAL A 71 11.54 -3.34 24.28
CA VAL A 71 11.66 -4.75 23.88
C VAL A 71 11.39 -4.97 22.39
N ASN A 72 10.77 -4.00 21.72
CA ASN A 72 10.50 -4.07 20.29
C ASN A 72 10.33 -2.67 19.70
N THR A 73 10.89 -2.43 18.52
CA THR A 73 10.72 -1.19 17.75
C THR A 73 10.46 -1.55 16.30
N ASN A 74 9.39 -1.03 15.71
CA ASN A 74 9.03 -1.27 14.32
C ASN A 74 8.46 0.01 13.68
N ASN A 75 8.61 0.14 12.36
CA ASN A 75 7.92 1.20 11.62
C ASN A 75 6.49 0.78 11.28
N ILE A 76 5.54 1.70 11.42
CA ILE A 76 4.15 1.49 11.00
C ILE A 76 4.04 1.87 9.52
N PRO A 77 3.69 0.92 8.63
CA PRO A 77 3.65 1.20 7.20
C PRO A 77 2.58 2.24 6.83
N TYR A 78 2.88 3.08 5.85
CA TYR A 78 1.90 3.96 5.21
C TYR A 78 0.78 3.15 4.54
N GLY A 79 -0.45 3.59 4.70
CA GLY A 79 -1.63 2.90 4.19
C GLY A 79 -2.05 1.67 5.00
N SER A 80 -1.37 1.37 6.11
CA SER A 80 -1.83 0.35 7.04
C SER A 80 -3.03 0.83 7.87
N GLU A 81 -3.87 -0.11 8.25
CA GLU A 81 -4.91 0.05 9.26
C GLU A 81 -4.31 -0.20 10.65
N ILE A 82 -4.42 0.78 11.54
CA ILE A 82 -3.95 0.63 12.93
C ILE A 82 -5.10 0.16 13.83
N LEU A 83 -4.88 -0.94 14.57
CA LEU A 83 -5.90 -1.55 15.44
C LEU A 83 -5.73 -1.19 16.92
N VAL A 84 -4.58 -0.63 17.29
CA VAL A 84 -4.22 -0.31 18.69
C VAL A 84 -4.25 1.18 18.98
N LYS A 85 -4.84 2.00 18.09
CA LYS A 85 -4.94 3.45 18.31
C LYS A 85 -5.66 3.73 19.64
N GLY A 86 -4.98 4.42 20.55
CA GLY A 86 -5.50 4.74 21.90
C GLY A 86 -5.32 3.64 22.94
N LYS A 87 -4.86 2.44 22.56
CA LYS A 87 -4.42 1.43 23.53
C LYS A 87 -3.04 1.83 24.07
N ARG A 88 -2.90 1.81 25.39
CA ARG A 88 -1.60 2.03 26.05
C ARG A 88 -0.88 0.72 26.34
N LYS A 89 -1.62 -0.37 26.55
CA LYS A 89 -1.07 -1.70 26.83
C LYS A 89 -1.45 -2.66 25.72
N ILE A 90 -0.51 -3.52 25.35
CA ILE A 90 -0.69 -4.60 24.38
C ILE A 90 -0.24 -5.92 25.01
N LYS A 91 -0.84 -7.01 24.57
CA LYS A 91 -0.38 -8.36 24.92
C LYS A 91 0.33 -9.00 23.76
N LYS A 92 1.21 -9.96 24.05
CA LYS A 92 1.80 -10.83 23.05
C LYS A 92 0.68 -11.48 22.23
N GLY A 93 0.77 -11.36 20.90
CA GLY A 93 -0.24 -11.83 19.96
C GLY A 93 -1.24 -10.76 19.52
N ASP A 94 -1.30 -9.58 20.16
CA ASP A 94 -2.15 -8.49 19.69
C ASP A 94 -1.69 -7.98 18.32
N VAL A 95 -2.62 -7.81 17.40
CA VAL A 95 -2.36 -7.21 16.09
C VAL A 95 -2.30 -5.69 16.23
N ILE A 96 -1.15 -5.11 15.89
CA ILE A 96 -0.87 -3.68 16.04
C ILE A 96 -1.40 -2.90 14.83
N CYS A 97 -0.96 -3.31 13.63
CA CYS A 97 -1.47 -2.80 12.37
C CYS A 97 -1.54 -3.92 11.33
N ARG A 98 -2.36 -3.71 10.30
CA ARG A 98 -2.48 -4.60 9.14
C ARG A 98 -2.51 -3.80 7.84
N TRP A 99 -2.07 -4.39 6.74
CA TRP A 99 -2.12 -3.79 5.41
C TRP A 99 -2.52 -4.82 4.36
N ASP A 100 -2.80 -4.35 3.15
CA ASP A 100 -3.03 -5.23 2.00
C ASP A 100 -1.70 -5.86 1.54
N PRO A 101 -1.53 -7.19 1.59
CA PRO A 101 -0.30 -7.85 1.15
C PRO A 101 -0.08 -7.78 -0.36
N TYR A 102 -1.14 -7.55 -1.13
CA TYR A 102 -1.13 -7.55 -2.58
C TYR A 102 -1.02 -6.14 -3.16
N ASN A 103 -1.38 -5.10 -2.41
CA ASN A 103 -1.37 -3.72 -2.91
C ASN A 103 -0.64 -2.76 -1.97
N ALA A 104 0.26 -1.97 -2.52
CA ALA A 104 0.59 -0.68 -1.93
C ALA A 104 -0.47 0.35 -2.35
N VAL A 105 -0.71 1.36 -1.53
CA VAL A 105 -1.74 2.37 -1.80
C VAL A 105 -1.13 3.76 -1.83
N ILE A 106 -1.69 4.64 -2.64
CA ILE A 106 -1.47 6.08 -2.58
C ILE A 106 -2.75 6.70 -2.02
N LEU A 107 -2.67 7.29 -0.84
CA LEU A 107 -3.78 8.00 -0.18
C LEU A 107 -3.70 9.51 -0.38
N SER A 108 -4.86 10.15 -0.39
CA SER A 108 -4.94 11.61 -0.27
C SER A 108 -4.66 12.04 1.17
N GLU A 109 -3.80 13.05 1.34
CA GLU A 109 -3.49 13.66 2.65
C GLU A 109 -4.39 14.87 2.93
N MET A 110 -5.10 15.36 1.91
CA MET A 110 -5.89 16.60 1.96
C MET A 110 -7.24 16.39 1.28
N ASP A 111 -8.23 17.18 1.67
CA ASP A 111 -9.51 17.26 0.96
C ASP A 111 -9.37 18.16 -0.28
N GLY A 112 -10.06 17.81 -1.36
CA GLY A 112 -10.04 18.63 -2.57
C GLY A 112 -10.69 17.98 -3.77
N LYS A 113 -10.28 18.42 -4.95
CA LYS A 113 -10.73 17.87 -6.24
C LYS A 113 -9.54 17.23 -6.96
N VAL A 114 -9.76 16.07 -7.57
CA VAL A 114 -8.76 15.36 -8.37
C VAL A 114 -8.58 16.08 -9.71
N ALA A 115 -7.34 16.40 -10.07
CA ALA A 115 -6.94 16.91 -11.37
C ALA A 115 -5.85 16.00 -11.93
N PHE A 116 -6.05 15.52 -13.16
CA PHE A 116 -5.07 14.67 -13.83
C PHE A 116 -3.97 15.51 -14.48
N ASP A 117 -2.76 14.99 -14.47
CA ASP A 117 -1.61 15.65 -15.10
C ASP A 117 -0.76 14.59 -15.81
N ASN A 118 -0.61 14.74 -17.13
CA ASN A 118 -0.02 13.74 -18.03
C ASN A 118 -0.63 12.33 -17.89
N ILE A 119 -1.95 12.23 -17.75
CA ILE A 119 -2.69 10.96 -17.76
C ILE A 119 -3.43 10.85 -19.11
N GLU A 120 -2.75 10.28 -20.09
CA GLU A 120 -3.16 10.18 -21.49
C GLU A 120 -3.19 8.71 -21.92
N GLU A 121 -4.30 8.31 -22.55
CA GLU A 121 -4.52 6.92 -22.96
C GLU A 121 -3.55 6.54 -24.09
N GLY A 122 -2.98 5.35 -24.00
CA GLY A 122 -1.99 4.84 -24.96
C GLY A 122 -0.60 5.47 -24.84
N ILE A 123 -0.44 6.50 -23.99
CA ILE A 123 0.85 7.18 -23.77
C ILE A 123 1.35 6.93 -22.35
N THR A 124 0.55 7.26 -21.34
CA THR A 124 0.92 7.13 -19.92
C THR A 124 0.01 6.18 -19.15
N TYR A 125 -1.17 5.85 -19.68
CA TYR A 125 -2.00 4.77 -19.14
C TYR A 125 -2.64 3.93 -20.26
N ARG A 126 -3.12 2.74 -19.91
CA ARG A 126 -4.01 1.93 -20.74
C ARG A 126 -5.25 1.52 -19.96
N GLN A 127 -6.34 1.26 -20.65
CA GLN A 127 -7.51 0.64 -20.03
C GLN A 127 -7.29 -0.88 -19.95
N GLU A 128 -7.51 -1.43 -18.76
CA GLU A 128 -7.58 -2.88 -18.54
C GLU A 128 -8.95 -3.23 -17.98
N ILE A 129 -9.48 -4.38 -18.38
CA ILE A 129 -10.72 -4.89 -17.79
C ILE A 129 -10.30 -5.73 -16.58
N ASP A 130 -10.77 -5.34 -15.40
CA ASP A 130 -10.62 -6.16 -14.20
C ASP A 130 -11.44 -7.45 -14.39
N GLU A 131 -10.76 -8.60 -14.42
CA GLU A 131 -11.40 -9.89 -14.74
C GLU A 131 -12.43 -10.33 -13.69
N GLN A 132 -12.36 -9.82 -12.45
CA GLN A 132 -13.27 -10.20 -11.38
C GLN A 132 -14.57 -9.41 -11.43
N THR A 133 -14.48 -8.12 -11.73
CA THR A 133 -15.60 -7.18 -11.66
C THR A 133 -16.14 -6.79 -13.03
N GLY A 134 -15.37 -6.98 -14.09
CA GLY A 134 -15.69 -6.58 -15.47
C GLY A 134 -15.60 -5.06 -15.69
N PHE A 135 -15.13 -4.29 -14.71
CA PHE A 135 -14.97 -2.84 -14.86
C PHE A 135 -13.64 -2.50 -15.54
N GLU A 136 -13.65 -1.41 -16.32
CA GLU A 136 -12.44 -0.83 -16.89
C GLU A 136 -11.67 -0.04 -15.83
N GLU A 137 -10.43 -0.44 -15.59
CA GLU A 137 -9.45 0.25 -14.76
C GLU A 137 -8.40 0.95 -15.62
N LYS A 138 -7.91 2.09 -15.14
CA LYS A 138 -6.79 2.80 -15.78
C LYS A 138 -5.49 2.38 -15.13
N VAL A 139 -4.65 1.68 -15.89
CA VAL A 139 -3.35 1.18 -15.42
C VAL A 139 -2.24 2.00 -16.05
N ILE A 140 -1.36 2.58 -15.22
CA ILE A 140 -0.22 3.36 -15.68
C ILE A 140 0.77 2.45 -16.41
N ILE A 141 1.15 2.87 -17.61
CA ILE A 141 2.14 2.20 -18.45
C ILE A 141 3.43 3.00 -18.52
N GLU A 142 4.51 2.33 -18.94
CA GLU A 142 5.77 3.02 -19.20
C GLU A 142 5.62 3.95 -20.41
N THR A 143 5.95 5.23 -20.22
CA THR A 143 5.97 6.23 -21.29
C THR A 143 7.36 6.27 -21.93
N LYS A 144 7.41 6.35 -23.27
CA LYS A 144 8.66 6.62 -23.99
C LYS A 144 9.09 8.09 -23.89
N ASP A 145 8.16 8.99 -23.55
CA ASP A 145 8.43 10.40 -23.38
C ASP A 145 8.73 10.72 -21.91
N LYS A 146 10.01 10.95 -21.61
CA LYS A 146 10.50 11.28 -20.26
C LYS A 146 9.94 12.57 -19.69
N LYS A 147 9.30 13.43 -20.50
CA LYS A 147 8.67 14.67 -20.02
C LYS A 147 7.26 14.46 -19.49
N LYS A 148 6.61 13.34 -19.84
CA LYS A 148 5.22 13.04 -19.45
C LYS A 148 5.16 12.13 -18.25
N ASN A 149 5.46 12.67 -17.07
CA ASN A 149 5.35 11.90 -15.83
C ASN A 149 3.89 11.89 -15.33
N PRO A 150 3.20 10.74 -15.28
CA PRO A 150 1.80 10.67 -14.85
C PRO A 150 1.66 11.04 -13.37
N MET A 151 0.81 12.03 -13.11
CA MET A 151 0.61 12.59 -11.78
C MET A 151 -0.87 12.87 -11.53
N ILE A 152 -1.28 12.75 -10.27
CA ILE A 152 -2.57 13.22 -9.80
C ILE A 152 -2.33 14.40 -8.86
N ARG A 153 -2.99 15.52 -9.15
CA ARG A 153 -2.99 16.71 -8.32
C ARG A 153 -4.31 16.81 -7.54
N ILE A 154 -4.21 17.21 -6.28
CA ILE A 154 -5.36 17.56 -5.45
C ILE A 154 -5.42 19.07 -5.37
N VAL A 155 -6.52 19.64 -5.86
CA VAL A 155 -6.70 21.10 -5.97
C VAL A 155 -7.81 21.61 -5.07
N ALA A 156 -7.61 22.79 -4.48
CA ALA A 156 -8.63 23.56 -3.77
C ALA A 156 -9.15 24.68 -4.68
N GLY A 157 -10.24 24.43 -5.40
CA GLY A 157 -10.78 25.40 -6.36
C GLY A 157 -10.08 25.35 -7.72
N LYS A 158 -10.04 26.49 -8.44
CA LYS A 158 -9.68 26.53 -9.87
C LYS A 158 -8.18 26.44 -10.14
N ASP A 159 -7.30 26.92 -9.25
CA ASP A 159 -5.86 27.05 -9.57
C ASP A 159 -4.89 26.74 -8.41
N GLU A 160 -5.36 26.38 -7.22
CA GLU A 160 -4.46 26.06 -6.10
C GLU A 160 -4.23 24.56 -5.97
N THR A 161 -3.01 24.11 -6.32
CA THR A 161 -2.58 22.72 -6.10
C THR A 161 -2.13 22.54 -4.66
N LEU A 162 -2.90 21.77 -3.89
CA LEU A 162 -2.55 21.44 -2.50
C LEU A 162 -1.45 20.39 -2.45
N ARG A 163 -1.58 19.33 -3.25
CA ARG A 163 -0.64 18.20 -3.30
C ARG A 163 -0.58 17.57 -4.67
N THR A 164 0.59 17.02 -4.99
CA THR A 164 0.84 16.24 -6.21
C THR A 164 1.31 14.85 -5.82
N TYR A 165 0.76 13.84 -6.50
CA TYR A 165 1.05 12.43 -6.32
C TYR A 165 1.58 11.86 -7.63
N ASN A 166 2.83 11.43 -7.65
CA ASN A 166 3.39 10.71 -8.79
C ASN A 166 2.82 9.30 -8.85
N LEU A 167 2.45 8.86 -10.04
CA LEU A 167 1.95 7.50 -10.26
C LEU A 167 3.05 6.65 -10.89
N PRO A 168 3.53 5.59 -10.20
CA PRO A 168 4.49 4.69 -10.81
C PRO A 168 3.83 3.84 -11.90
N VAL A 169 4.65 3.26 -12.78
CA VAL A 169 4.21 2.21 -13.72
C VAL A 169 3.56 1.07 -12.94
N THR A 170 2.52 0.46 -13.50
CA THR A 170 1.63 -0.55 -12.88
C THR A 170 0.68 0.00 -11.82
N ALA A 171 0.63 1.31 -11.55
CA ALA A 171 -0.39 1.86 -10.66
C ALA A 171 -1.78 1.82 -11.31
N HIS A 172 -2.75 1.26 -10.61
CA HIS A 172 -4.17 1.26 -10.94
C HIS A 172 -4.81 2.51 -10.33
N ILE A 173 -5.34 3.40 -11.17
CA ILE A 173 -6.00 4.63 -10.72
C ILE A 173 -7.39 4.30 -10.19
N MET A 174 -7.65 4.61 -8.93
CA MET A 174 -8.93 4.35 -8.26
C MET A 174 -9.91 5.53 -8.30
N VAL A 175 -9.46 6.68 -8.80
CA VAL A 175 -10.23 7.94 -8.81
C VAL A 175 -10.51 8.45 -10.22
N LYS A 176 -11.57 9.24 -10.37
CA LYS A 176 -11.93 9.89 -11.63
C LYS A 176 -11.46 11.34 -11.65
N GLU A 177 -11.12 11.83 -12.84
CA GLU A 177 -10.81 13.25 -13.03
C GLU A 177 -12.00 14.11 -12.58
N GLY A 178 -11.69 15.14 -11.78
CA GLY A 178 -12.68 16.06 -11.24
C GLY A 178 -13.52 15.51 -10.07
N ALA A 179 -13.26 14.29 -9.60
CA ALA A 179 -13.92 13.76 -8.41
C ALA A 179 -13.53 14.55 -7.16
N LYS A 180 -14.47 14.71 -6.22
CA LYS A 180 -14.15 15.17 -4.86
C LYS A 180 -13.49 14.03 -4.11
N ILE A 181 -12.42 14.35 -3.38
CA ILE A 181 -11.66 13.39 -2.61
C ILE A 181 -11.43 13.93 -1.20
N GLY A 182 -11.54 13.06 -0.21
CA GLY A 182 -11.24 13.37 1.19
C GLY A 182 -9.88 12.85 1.63
N GLN A 183 -9.42 13.30 2.79
CA GLN A 183 -8.27 12.72 3.45
C GLN A 183 -8.47 11.21 3.71
N GLY A 184 -7.48 10.39 3.36
CA GLY A 184 -7.54 8.92 3.48
C GLY A 184 -8.17 8.18 2.32
N ASP A 185 -8.65 8.88 1.30
CA ASP A 185 -9.13 8.24 0.08
C ASP A 185 -7.99 7.67 -0.75
N ILE A 186 -8.22 6.49 -1.31
CA ILE A 186 -7.24 5.80 -2.15
C ILE A 186 -7.29 6.44 -3.54
N ILE A 187 -6.18 7.07 -3.92
CA ILE A 187 -5.94 7.66 -5.23
C ILE A 187 -5.56 6.56 -6.23
N ALA A 188 -4.64 5.68 -5.83
CA ALA A 188 -4.17 4.60 -6.67
C ALA A 188 -3.77 3.38 -5.83
N LYS A 189 -3.90 2.19 -6.43
CA LYS A 189 -3.35 0.93 -5.91
C LYS A 189 -2.18 0.52 -6.78
N ILE A 190 -1.13 0.02 -6.17
CA ILE A 190 0.07 -0.47 -6.85
C ILE A 190 0.20 -1.94 -6.47
N PRO A 191 -0.08 -2.87 -7.40
CA PRO A 191 0.13 -4.29 -7.16
C PRO A 191 1.57 -4.54 -6.71
N ARG A 192 1.72 -5.14 -5.54
CA ARG A 192 3.00 -5.62 -5.05
C ARG A 192 3.34 -6.85 -5.86
N VAL A 193 4.44 -6.79 -6.61
CA VAL A 193 4.97 -7.98 -7.24
C VAL A 193 5.43 -8.90 -6.12
N ALA A 194 4.66 -9.97 -5.86
CA ALA A 194 5.09 -11.04 -4.97
C ALA A 194 6.48 -11.50 -5.46
N GLY A 195 7.46 -11.47 -4.55
CA GLY A 195 8.87 -11.61 -4.89
C GLY A 195 9.12 -12.74 -5.89
N LYS A 196 9.42 -12.39 -7.14
CA LYS A 196 10.34 -13.18 -7.96
C LYS A 196 11.74 -12.96 -7.38
N THR A 197 11.96 -13.54 -6.21
CA THR A 197 13.32 -13.79 -5.74
C THR A 197 13.85 -14.95 -6.57
N GLY A 198 14.69 -14.66 -7.56
CA GLY A 198 15.52 -15.67 -8.22
C GLY A 198 15.28 -15.83 -9.72
N ASP A 199 16.24 -15.29 -10.46
CA ASP A 199 16.72 -15.78 -11.76
C ASP A 199 16.03 -15.28 -13.04
N ILE A 200 16.35 -14.05 -13.44
CA ILE A 200 16.35 -13.63 -14.84
C ILE A 200 17.63 -12.80 -15.07
N THR A 201 18.80 -13.42 -14.97
CA THR A 201 19.96 -12.95 -15.73
C THR A 201 19.97 -13.65 -17.08
N GLY A 202 19.62 -12.90 -18.11
CA GLY A 202 20.26 -12.90 -19.44
C GLY A 202 20.39 -14.21 -20.19
N GLY A 203 19.48 -14.41 -21.14
CA GLY A 203 19.81 -15.01 -22.44
C GLY A 203 19.84 -13.91 -23.50
#